data_AF-D1J8T6-F1
#
_entry.id   AF-D1J8T6-F1
#
_cell.length_a   1.000
_cell.length_b   1.000
_cell.length_c   1.000
_cell.angle_alpha   90.00
_cell.angle_beta   90.00
_cell.angle_gamma   90.00
#
_symmetry.space_group_name_H-M   'P 1'
#
loop_
_entity.id
_entity.type
_entity.pdbx_description
1 polymer ?
#
loop_
_entity_poly.entity_id
_entity_poly.type
_entity_poly.pdbx_seq_one_letter_code
_entity_poly.pdbx_strand_id
1 'polypeptide(L)'
;MNKRNLLNFLFVPTLILAPLTAISCVDKSEKSDLNALATKIGDVVNKKENPAIEVTKKIINDLLKQVYRDNDVEKINFLDQQQNKEYQKNIFLKIKELSKKWNSKLSNKEKENIANQLNQIYEKNWYIVLTNINKFNLRFYEWLLFDKPEFLSQIRADGKHSKEYLNSLKSEKKPDNVPIINNYLKELKEGDESGELSNMNMLYLKKDSMIFRFRVVDTLTKPKIKLTCFVWYFSKFKNISINLISDIVHSAYIHGVQEGFNRFENDMANRYGKPAKMIMGIFDDNASSANGGKENE
;
A
#
# COMPACT_ATOMS: atom_id res chain seq x y z
N MET A 1 -25.54 55.90 -68.89
CA MET A 1 -24.90 56.10 -67.57
C MET A 1 -24.00 54.90 -67.32
N ASN A 2 -22.72 55.08 -67.64
CA ASN A 2 -21.59 55.20 -66.70
C ASN A 2 -21.14 53.83 -66.19
N LYS A 3 -19.89 53.39 -66.27
CA LYS A 3 -18.55 53.87 -66.70
C LYS A 3 -17.70 52.63 -66.34
N ARG A 4 -16.70 52.11 -67.05
CA ARG A 4 -15.46 52.70 -67.57
C ARG A 4 -14.66 51.44 -68.03
N ASN A 5 -14.16 51.38 -69.26
CA ASN A 5 -12.77 51.74 -69.66
C ASN A 5 -11.73 50.71 -69.17
N LEU A 6 -10.68 50.32 -69.88
CA LEU A 6 -10.08 50.56 -71.22
C LEU A 6 -8.98 49.45 -71.30
N LEU A 7 -8.67 48.84 -72.45
CA LEU A 7 -7.45 49.08 -73.27
C LEU A 7 -6.11 49.02 -72.46
N ASN A 8 -4.98 48.45 -72.91
CA ASN A 8 -4.50 48.07 -74.23
C ASN A 8 -3.04 47.54 -74.09
N PHE A 9 -2.50 46.97 -75.19
CA PHE A 9 -1.06 46.94 -75.59
C PHE A 9 -0.09 46.00 -74.83
N LEU A 10 0.97 45.42 -75.41
CA LEU A 10 1.46 45.05 -76.76
C LEU A 10 2.92 44.48 -76.56
N PHE A 11 3.48 43.80 -77.58
CA PHE A 11 4.91 43.40 -77.79
C PHE A 11 5.43 42.17 -77.01
N VAL A 12 5.55 40.94 -77.55
CA VAL A 12 6.42 40.33 -78.62
C VAL A 12 7.93 40.27 -78.22
N PRO A 13 8.76 39.37 -78.80
CA PRO A 13 9.10 37.98 -78.42
C PRO A 13 10.53 37.85 -77.86
N THR A 14 10.92 36.74 -77.21
CA THR A 14 12.33 36.29 -77.29
C THR A 14 12.55 34.85 -76.86
N LEU A 15 13.30 34.16 -77.72
CA LEU A 15 13.76 32.79 -77.69
C LEU A 15 15.16 32.79 -77.03
N ILE A 16 15.39 32.10 -75.90
CA ILE A 16 16.77 31.82 -75.43
C ILE A 16 16.86 30.42 -74.80
N LEU A 17 17.65 29.58 -75.49
CA LEU A 17 18.56 28.50 -75.08
C LEU A 17 18.29 27.65 -73.82
N ALA A 18 18.34 26.33 -74.06
CA ALA A 18 18.56 25.27 -73.09
C ALA A 18 19.95 25.32 -72.42
N PRO A 19 20.10 24.62 -71.28
CA PRO A 19 21.25 23.74 -71.10
C PRO A 19 20.83 22.30 -70.75
N LEU A 20 21.42 21.35 -71.47
CA LEU A 20 21.59 19.96 -71.06
C LEU A 20 22.29 19.90 -69.69
N THR A 21 21.68 19.25 -68.71
CA THR A 21 22.43 18.61 -67.62
C THR A 21 21.93 17.18 -67.43
N ALA A 22 22.86 16.25 -67.63
CA ALA A 22 22.74 14.85 -67.30
C ALA A 22 22.87 14.67 -65.78
N ILE A 23 21.99 13.86 -65.19
CA ILE A 23 22.18 13.19 -63.89
C ILE A 23 21.48 11.83 -64.07
N SER A 24 22.21 10.82 -64.53
CA SER A 24 22.98 9.85 -63.72
C SER A 24 22.11 9.04 -62.76
N CYS A 25 22.21 7.72 -62.90
CA CYS A 25 21.63 6.75 -61.98
C CYS A 25 22.20 7.00 -60.59
N VAL A 26 21.32 7.23 -59.61
CA VAL A 26 21.69 7.15 -58.19
C VAL A 26 21.17 5.85 -57.62
N ASP A 27 22.10 5.15 -57.00
CA ASP A 27 22.06 3.79 -56.47
C ASP A 27 20.87 3.48 -55.55
N LYS A 28 20.29 2.30 -55.76
CA LYS A 28 19.35 1.65 -54.82
C LYS A 28 20.10 0.91 -53.72
N SER A 29 21.01 1.55 -53.00
CA SER A 29 21.84 0.88 -51.97
C SER A 29 21.53 1.25 -50.52
N GLU A 30 20.44 1.96 -50.21
CA GLU A 30 20.11 2.34 -48.80
C GLU A 30 18.71 1.94 -48.32
N LYS A 31 17.98 1.06 -49.03
CA LYS A 31 16.66 0.58 -48.57
C LYS A 31 16.72 -0.71 -47.73
N SER A 32 17.81 -1.47 -47.74
CA SER A 32 17.93 -2.67 -46.90
C SER A 32 18.23 -2.32 -45.44
N ASP A 33 19.02 -1.28 -45.19
CA ASP A 33 19.50 -0.94 -43.85
C ASP A 33 18.45 -0.19 -43.02
N LEU A 34 17.59 0.60 -43.67
CA LEU A 34 16.43 1.23 -43.01
C LEU A 34 15.36 0.19 -42.62
N ASN A 35 15.14 -0.85 -43.44
CA ASN A 35 14.24 -1.94 -43.07
C ASN A 35 14.85 -2.81 -41.96
N ALA A 36 16.17 -3.04 -41.95
CA ALA A 36 16.85 -3.74 -40.86
C ALA A 36 16.81 -2.97 -39.53
N LEU A 37 16.86 -1.63 -39.57
CA LEU A 37 16.66 -0.75 -38.40
C LEU A 37 15.18 -0.72 -37.95
N ALA A 38 14.22 -0.64 -38.88
CA ALA A 38 12.79 -0.65 -38.56
C ALA A 38 12.34 -2.00 -37.95
N THR A 39 12.93 -3.12 -38.39
CA THR A 39 12.64 -4.45 -37.83
C THR A 39 13.27 -4.64 -36.45
N LYS A 40 14.35 -3.91 -36.11
CA LYS A 40 14.96 -3.90 -34.77
C LYS A 40 14.26 -2.96 -33.78
N ILE A 41 13.56 -1.93 -34.27
CA ILE A 41 12.82 -0.96 -33.44
C ILE A 41 11.37 -1.46 -33.18
N GLY A 42 10.90 -2.42 -33.97
CA GLY A 42 9.52 -2.94 -33.95
C GLY A 42 9.18 -4.00 -32.90
N ASP A 43 10.12 -4.43 -32.05
CA ASP A 43 9.83 -5.32 -30.92
C ASP A 43 10.43 -4.76 -29.62
N VAL A 44 10.03 -3.54 -29.26
CA VAL A 44 9.86 -3.27 -27.83
C VAL A 44 8.67 -4.12 -27.41
N VAL A 45 8.93 -5.38 -27.07
CA VAL A 45 8.02 -6.15 -26.24
C VAL A 45 7.91 -5.32 -24.97
N ASN A 46 6.87 -4.47 -24.89
CA ASN A 46 6.46 -3.83 -23.66
C ASN A 46 6.24 -4.98 -22.71
N LYS A 47 7.25 -5.27 -21.89
CA LYS A 47 7.26 -6.39 -20.96
C LYS A 47 6.07 -6.09 -20.06
N LYS A 48 4.94 -6.76 -20.32
CA LYS A 48 3.64 -6.43 -19.74
C LYS A 48 3.85 -6.36 -18.23
N GLU A 49 3.87 -5.14 -17.71
CA GLU A 49 4.31 -4.91 -16.35
C GLU A 49 3.37 -5.72 -15.44
N ASN A 50 3.93 -6.43 -14.46
CA ASN A 50 3.14 -7.32 -13.62
C ASN A 50 1.99 -6.50 -13.00
N PRO A 51 0.71 -6.85 -13.23
CA PRO A 51 -0.42 -6.05 -12.73
C PRO A 51 -0.35 -5.75 -11.22
N ALA A 52 0.27 -6.62 -10.43
CA ALA A 52 0.45 -6.41 -9.00
C ALA A 52 1.43 -5.25 -8.68
N ILE A 53 2.42 -4.99 -9.54
CA ILE A 53 3.32 -3.85 -9.43
C ILE A 53 2.53 -2.55 -9.66
N GLU A 54 1.72 -2.50 -10.71
CA GLU A 54 0.92 -1.31 -11.03
C GLU A 54 -0.11 -0.99 -9.95
N VAL A 55 -0.80 -2.00 -9.42
CA VAL A 55 -1.69 -1.84 -8.26
C VAL A 55 -0.93 -1.29 -7.05
N THR A 56 0.26 -1.82 -6.77
CA THR A 56 1.09 -1.36 -5.65
C THR A 56 1.52 0.11 -5.85
N LYS A 57 2.02 0.47 -7.03
CA LYS A 57 2.39 1.86 -7.36
C LYS A 57 1.20 2.80 -7.21
N LYS A 58 0.02 2.41 -7.71
CA LYS A 58 -1.21 3.19 -7.57
C LYS A 58 -1.53 3.45 -6.10
N ILE A 59 -1.52 2.40 -5.27
CA ILE A 59 -1.77 2.52 -3.82
C ILE A 59 -0.79 3.49 -3.16
N ILE A 60 0.52 3.35 -3.43
CA ILE A 60 1.54 4.23 -2.86
C ILE A 60 1.33 5.69 -3.33
N ASN A 61 1.01 5.89 -4.60
CA ASN A 61 0.73 7.22 -5.14
C ASN A 61 -0.54 7.83 -4.53
N ASP A 62 -1.58 7.05 -4.31
CA ASP A 62 -2.81 7.50 -3.65
C ASP A 62 -2.52 7.95 -2.21
N LEU A 63 -1.66 7.23 -1.47
CA LEU A 63 -1.20 7.64 -0.13
C LEU A 63 -0.37 8.94 -0.17
N LEU A 64 0.56 9.06 -1.12
CA LEU A 64 1.35 10.29 -1.29
C LEU A 64 0.44 11.50 -1.58
N LYS A 65 -0.57 11.34 -2.44
CA LYS A 65 -1.54 12.40 -2.74
C LYS A 65 -2.36 12.79 -1.51
N GLN A 66 -2.80 11.83 -0.70
CA GLN A 66 -3.54 12.13 0.53
C GLN A 66 -2.70 12.93 1.54
N VAL A 67 -1.39 12.64 1.65
CA VAL A 67 -0.49 13.30 2.60
C VAL A 67 -0.03 14.67 2.12
N TYR A 68 0.46 14.75 0.88
CA TYR A 68 1.14 15.95 0.38
C TYR A 68 0.24 16.86 -0.44
N ARG A 69 -0.84 16.34 -1.03
CA ARG A 69 -1.73 17.09 -1.95
C ARG A 69 -0.89 17.78 -3.03
N ASP A 70 -0.89 19.12 -3.03
CA ASP A 70 -0.17 19.97 -3.98
C ASP A 70 1.20 20.42 -3.45
N ASN A 71 1.62 20.00 -2.26
CA ASN A 71 2.94 20.33 -1.69
C ASN A 71 4.05 19.42 -2.27
N ASP A 72 4.42 19.68 -3.51
CA ASP A 72 5.41 18.90 -4.24
C ASP A 72 6.81 18.97 -3.61
N VAL A 73 7.20 20.12 -3.05
CA VAL A 73 8.51 20.29 -2.42
C VAL A 73 8.67 19.35 -1.24
N GLU A 74 7.67 19.29 -0.35
CA GLU A 74 7.72 18.38 0.80
C GLU A 74 7.65 16.91 0.38
N LYS A 75 6.86 16.61 -0.64
CA LYS A 75 6.77 15.26 -1.23
C LYS A 75 8.13 14.80 -1.77
N ILE A 76 8.83 15.65 -2.53
CA ILE A 76 10.16 15.35 -3.08
C ILE A 76 11.16 15.14 -1.96
N ASN A 77 11.24 16.07 -1.01
CA ASN A 77 12.15 15.95 0.15
C ASN A 77 11.91 14.66 0.95
N PHE A 78 10.65 14.30 1.15
CA PHE A 78 10.29 13.04 1.78
C PHE A 78 10.78 11.85 0.95
N LEU A 79 10.45 11.78 -0.33
CA LEU A 79 10.86 10.67 -1.19
C LEU A 79 12.37 10.51 -1.29
N ASP A 80 13.12 11.61 -1.42
CA ASP A 80 14.58 11.61 -1.48
C ASP A 80 15.18 11.00 -0.20
N GLN A 81 14.69 11.40 0.97
CA GLN A 81 15.09 10.79 2.24
C GLN A 81 14.69 9.31 2.29
N GLN A 82 13.46 8.98 1.91
CA GLN A 82 12.95 7.62 1.97
C GLN A 82 13.66 6.68 1.00
N GLN A 83 14.26 7.19 -0.08
CA GLN A 83 15.02 6.43 -1.08
C GLN A 83 16.52 6.35 -0.76
N ASN A 84 17.02 7.20 0.15
CA ASN A 84 18.41 7.16 0.61
C ASN A 84 18.74 5.81 1.27
N LYS A 85 19.78 5.12 0.75
CA LYS A 85 20.13 3.76 1.16
C LYS A 85 20.67 3.65 2.59
N GLU A 86 21.45 4.65 3.03
CA GLU A 86 21.98 4.67 4.39
C GLU A 86 20.86 4.91 5.40
N TYR A 87 19.96 5.85 5.10
CA TYR A 87 18.77 6.11 5.90
C TYR A 87 17.90 4.85 6.04
N GLN A 88 17.58 4.19 4.92
CA GLN A 88 16.84 2.92 4.94
C GLN A 88 17.52 1.85 5.79
N LYS A 89 18.83 1.67 5.64
CA LYS A 89 19.62 0.71 6.43
C LYS A 89 19.47 1.00 7.92
N ASN A 90 19.60 2.26 8.33
CA ASN A 90 19.47 2.69 9.72
C ASN A 90 18.05 2.45 10.27
N ILE A 91 17.01 2.70 9.47
CA ILE A 91 15.62 2.40 9.85
C ILE A 91 15.42 0.90 10.06
N PHE A 92 15.85 0.04 9.13
CA PHE A 92 15.71 -1.40 9.28
C PHE A 92 16.49 -1.96 10.47
N LEU A 93 17.69 -1.42 10.77
CA LEU A 93 18.45 -1.80 11.97
C LEU A 93 17.66 -1.49 13.25
N LYS A 94 17.11 -0.27 13.38
CA LYS A 94 16.28 0.12 14.53
C LYS A 94 15.05 -0.77 14.69
N ILE A 95 14.37 -1.08 13.59
CA ILE A 95 13.21 -1.99 13.61
C ILE A 95 13.63 -3.38 14.07
N LYS A 96 14.76 -3.90 13.55
CA LYS A 96 15.28 -5.22 13.93
C LYS A 96 15.67 -5.26 15.41
N GLU A 97 16.31 -4.22 15.94
CA GLU A 97 16.65 -4.11 17.36
C GLU A 97 15.41 -4.13 18.26
N LEU A 98 14.36 -3.38 17.91
CA LEU A 98 13.09 -3.40 18.65
C LEU A 98 12.39 -4.76 18.53
N SER A 99 12.41 -5.36 17.34
CA SER A 99 11.82 -6.68 17.09
C SER A 99 12.52 -7.78 17.89
N LYS A 100 13.83 -7.69 18.10
CA LYS A 100 14.59 -8.60 18.98
C LYS A 100 14.18 -8.49 20.45
N LYS A 101 13.85 -7.28 20.91
CA LYS A 101 13.40 -7.06 22.29
C LYS A 101 12.02 -7.67 22.54
N TRP A 102 11.20 -7.82 21.49
CA TRP A 102 9.86 -8.39 21.62
C TRP A 102 9.89 -9.90 21.94
N ASN A 103 9.46 -10.26 23.15
CA ASN A 103 9.37 -11.64 23.64
C ASN A 103 8.01 -11.90 24.33
N SER A 104 7.54 -13.15 24.29
CA SER A 104 6.30 -13.57 24.96
C SER A 104 6.31 -13.34 26.47
N LYS A 105 7.49 -13.42 27.12
CA LYS A 105 7.69 -13.24 28.57
C LYS A 105 7.63 -11.79 29.07
N LEU A 106 7.61 -10.80 28.16
CA LEU A 106 7.51 -9.39 28.55
C LEU A 106 6.15 -9.10 29.21
N SER A 107 6.16 -8.17 30.16
CA SER A 107 4.94 -7.57 30.69
C SER A 107 4.18 -6.80 29.60
N ASN A 108 2.89 -6.56 29.81
CA ASN A 108 2.06 -5.81 28.86
C ASN A 108 2.59 -4.39 28.62
N LYS A 109 3.08 -3.72 29.68
CA LYS A 109 3.66 -2.37 29.59
C LYS A 109 4.92 -2.35 28.72
N GLU A 110 5.77 -3.36 28.83
CA GLU A 110 6.98 -3.46 28.01
C GLU A 110 6.64 -3.73 26.53
N LYS A 111 5.66 -4.60 26.27
CA LYS A 111 5.16 -4.84 24.91
C LYS A 111 4.58 -3.56 24.31
N GLU A 112 3.73 -2.85 25.05
CA GLU A 112 3.16 -1.57 24.61
C GLU A 112 4.24 -0.52 24.31
N ASN A 113 5.26 -0.41 25.16
CA ASN A 113 6.38 0.51 24.92
C ASN A 113 7.15 0.19 23.63
N ILE A 114 7.42 -1.09 23.35
CA ILE A 114 8.07 -1.51 22.10
C ILE A 114 7.17 -1.23 20.90
N ALA A 115 5.87 -1.56 20.99
CA ALA A 115 4.90 -1.30 19.94
C ALA A 115 4.79 0.21 19.64
N ASN A 116 4.80 1.07 20.65
CA ASN A 116 4.78 2.52 20.48
C ASN A 116 6.05 3.04 19.77
N GLN A 117 7.22 2.51 20.11
CA GLN A 117 8.47 2.86 19.40
C GLN A 117 8.44 2.39 17.95
N LEU A 118 7.92 1.19 17.67
CA LEU A 118 7.73 0.70 16.31
C LEU A 118 6.74 1.58 15.53
N ASN A 119 5.59 1.93 16.12
CA ASN A 119 4.61 2.84 15.53
C ASN A 119 5.28 4.16 15.15
N GLN A 120 6.01 4.81 16.06
CA GLN A 120 6.71 6.07 15.76
C GLN A 120 7.68 5.96 14.56
N ILE A 121 8.37 4.83 14.41
CA ILE A 121 9.21 4.57 13.24
C ILE A 121 8.34 4.40 11.99
N TYR A 122 7.26 3.62 12.07
CA TYR A 122 6.41 3.28 10.94
C TYR A 122 5.65 4.51 10.42
N GLU A 123 5.17 5.37 11.31
CA GLU A 123 4.51 6.63 10.96
C GLU A 123 5.43 7.55 10.14
N LYS A 124 6.69 7.71 10.58
CA LYS A 124 7.66 8.58 9.91
C LYS A 124 8.22 7.96 8.62
N ASN A 125 8.20 6.64 8.51
CA ASN A 125 8.87 5.89 7.45
C ASN A 125 7.92 4.96 6.70
N TRP A 126 6.64 5.33 6.61
CA TRP A 126 5.60 4.48 6.06
C TRP A 126 5.91 4.06 4.62
N TYR A 127 6.54 4.93 3.83
CA TYR A 127 6.94 4.62 2.45
C TYR A 127 7.97 3.49 2.43
N ILE A 128 9.03 3.58 3.24
CA ILE A 128 10.05 2.51 3.36
C ILE A 128 9.38 1.21 3.81
N VAL A 129 8.50 1.26 4.82
CA VAL A 129 7.81 0.09 5.38
C VAL A 129 6.97 -0.59 4.31
N LEU A 130 6.09 0.15 3.62
CA LEU A 130 5.15 -0.44 2.65
C LEU A 130 5.85 -0.91 1.37
N THR A 131 6.87 -0.20 0.88
CA THR A 131 7.62 -0.59 -0.33
C THR A 131 8.60 -1.74 -0.11
N ASN A 132 8.89 -2.07 1.15
CA ASN A 132 9.78 -3.18 1.54
C ASN A 132 9.08 -4.13 2.53
N ILE A 133 7.76 -4.25 2.44
CA ILE A 133 6.95 -5.00 3.40
C ILE A 133 7.33 -6.49 3.45
N ASN A 134 7.98 -7.02 2.40
CA ASN A 134 8.50 -8.39 2.38
C ASN A 134 9.69 -8.66 3.32
N LYS A 135 10.29 -7.62 3.91
CA LYS A 135 11.34 -7.76 4.91
C LYS A 135 10.80 -8.11 6.30
N PHE A 136 9.49 -8.04 6.48
CA PHE A 136 8.85 -8.17 7.78
C PHE A 136 8.18 -9.53 7.91
N ASN A 137 8.02 -9.95 9.16
CA ASN A 137 7.25 -11.11 9.58
C ASN A 137 6.20 -10.66 10.59
N LEU A 138 5.10 -11.40 10.66
CA LEU A 138 4.07 -11.21 11.67
C LEU A 138 4.23 -12.24 12.79
N ARG A 139 4.11 -11.78 14.04
CA ARG A 139 4.02 -12.65 15.22
C ARG A 139 2.71 -12.43 15.93
N PHE A 140 2.09 -13.52 16.39
CA PHE A 140 0.87 -13.43 17.17
C PHE A 140 1.09 -12.58 18.42
N TYR A 141 0.21 -11.59 18.64
CA TYR A 141 0.20 -10.80 19.86
C TYR A 141 -1.00 -11.20 20.72
N GLU A 142 -2.20 -11.06 20.17
CA GLU A 142 -3.46 -11.44 20.80
C GLU A 142 -4.54 -11.72 19.76
N TRP A 143 -5.67 -12.29 20.19
CA TRP A 143 -6.86 -12.36 19.34
C TRP A 143 -7.44 -10.95 19.18
N LEU A 144 -7.84 -10.58 17.96
CA LEU A 144 -8.50 -9.30 17.74
C LEU A 144 -9.87 -9.34 18.44
N LEU A 145 -10.14 -8.30 19.22
CA LEU A 145 -11.41 -8.07 19.89
C LEU A 145 -11.78 -6.58 19.74
N PHE A 146 -13.07 -6.28 19.79
CA PHE A 146 -13.60 -4.92 19.65
C PHE A 146 -13.90 -4.25 21.00
N ASP A 147 -13.67 -4.93 22.11
CA ASP A 147 -13.81 -4.40 23.46
C ASP A 147 -12.79 -3.30 23.80
N LYS A 148 -11.71 -3.19 23.02
CA LYS A 148 -10.69 -2.13 23.12
C LYS A 148 -10.41 -1.54 21.74
N PRO A 149 -11.08 -0.45 21.33
CA PRO A 149 -10.77 0.20 20.08
C PRO A 149 -9.34 0.73 20.09
N GLU A 150 -8.64 0.55 18.98
CA GLU A 150 -7.23 0.95 18.89
C GLU A 150 -7.06 2.47 18.91
N PHE A 151 -8.10 3.24 18.56
CA PHE A 151 -7.97 4.64 18.14
C PHE A 151 -9.00 5.62 18.71
N LEU A 152 -10.02 5.11 19.40
CA LEU A 152 -11.09 5.93 19.98
C LEU A 152 -10.97 5.86 21.50
N SER A 153 -10.71 7.01 22.14
CA SER A 153 -10.52 7.10 23.60
C SER A 153 -11.83 6.94 24.38
N GLN A 154 -12.97 7.00 23.71
CA GLN A 154 -14.30 6.82 24.30
C GLN A 154 -15.17 6.11 23.26
N ILE A 155 -15.56 4.87 23.53
CA ILE A 155 -16.77 4.31 22.91
C ILE A 155 -17.82 4.29 24.01
N ARG A 156 -19.03 4.73 23.68
CA ARG A 156 -20.22 4.22 24.33
C ARG A 156 -20.43 2.77 23.85
N ALA A 157 -19.53 1.85 24.22
CA ALA A 157 -19.61 0.47 23.78
C ALA A 157 -20.63 -0.24 24.66
N ASP A 158 -21.89 -0.15 24.26
CA ASP A 158 -22.96 -0.93 24.90
C ASP A 158 -22.87 -2.41 24.48
N GLY A 159 -22.25 -2.67 23.32
CA GLY A 159 -22.00 -4.01 22.81
C GLY A 159 -20.79 -4.72 23.44
N LYS A 160 -20.85 -6.06 23.47
CA LYS A 160 -19.76 -6.94 23.92
C LYS A 160 -19.71 -8.22 23.09
N HIS A 161 -18.54 -8.83 23.04
CA HIS A 161 -18.40 -10.17 22.47
C HIS A 161 -19.16 -11.22 23.29
N SER A 162 -19.74 -12.20 22.61
CA SER A 162 -20.46 -13.31 23.23
C SER A 162 -19.51 -14.17 24.08
N LYS A 163 -20.06 -14.81 25.12
CA LYS A 163 -19.27 -15.74 25.94
C LYS A 163 -18.83 -16.94 25.12
N GLU A 164 -19.68 -17.38 24.21
CA GLU A 164 -19.47 -18.46 23.25
C GLU A 164 -18.23 -18.16 22.40
N TYR A 165 -18.17 -16.97 21.80
CA TYR A 165 -17.03 -16.56 20.99
C TYR A 165 -15.75 -16.47 21.83
N LEU A 166 -15.79 -15.78 22.97
CA LEU A 166 -14.62 -15.65 23.86
C LEU A 166 -14.10 -17.00 24.36
N ASN A 167 -14.99 -17.94 24.68
CA ASN A 167 -14.59 -19.30 25.06
C ASN A 167 -13.98 -20.06 23.89
N SER A 168 -14.52 -19.89 22.68
CA SER A 168 -13.97 -20.52 21.48
C SER A 168 -12.53 -20.07 21.18
N LEU A 169 -12.13 -18.85 21.59
CA LEU A 169 -10.77 -18.35 21.42
C LEU A 169 -9.75 -19.01 22.36
N LYS A 170 -10.20 -19.53 23.51
CA LYS A 170 -9.32 -20.18 24.50
C LYS A 170 -8.79 -21.52 23.99
N SER A 171 -9.58 -22.24 23.20
CA SER A 171 -9.21 -23.51 22.59
C SER A 171 -8.64 -23.35 21.18
N GLU A 172 -8.65 -22.15 20.62
CA GLU A 172 -8.15 -21.90 19.26
C GLU A 172 -6.62 -21.97 19.22
N LYS A 173 -6.08 -22.67 18.22
CA LYS A 173 -4.63 -22.70 18.01
C LYS A 173 -4.17 -21.30 17.59
N LYS A 174 -3.20 -20.75 18.31
CA LYS A 174 -2.56 -19.47 17.94
C LYS A 174 -1.91 -19.61 16.56
N PRO A 175 -2.05 -18.61 15.67
CA PRO A 175 -1.33 -18.58 14.41
C PRO A 175 0.17 -18.68 14.62
N ASP A 176 0.82 -19.46 13.76
CA ASP A 176 2.28 -19.50 13.67
C ASP A 176 2.82 -18.15 13.15
N ASN A 177 4.14 -17.97 13.18
CA ASN A 177 4.75 -16.77 12.59
C ASN A 177 4.48 -16.74 11.08
N VAL A 178 4.06 -15.59 10.56
CA VAL A 178 3.68 -15.45 9.14
C VAL A 178 4.69 -14.58 8.42
N PRO A 179 5.52 -15.14 7.52
CA PRO A 179 6.42 -14.33 6.70
C PRO A 179 5.66 -13.57 5.62
N ILE A 180 6.08 -12.34 5.34
CA ILE A 180 5.54 -11.54 4.24
C ILE A 180 6.39 -11.80 2.98
N ILE A 181 5.83 -12.50 2.00
CA ILE A 181 6.64 -13.08 0.90
C ILE A 181 7.09 -12.04 -0.14
N ASN A 182 6.27 -11.04 -0.44
CA ASN A 182 6.53 -10.07 -1.52
C ASN A 182 6.03 -8.67 -1.16
N ASN A 183 6.44 -7.67 -1.94
CA ASN A 183 6.10 -6.27 -1.71
C ASN A 183 4.74 -5.85 -2.31
N TYR A 184 3.99 -6.79 -2.90
CA TYR A 184 2.77 -6.45 -3.62
C TYR A 184 1.61 -6.22 -2.66
N LEU A 185 1.03 -5.03 -2.75
CA LEU A 185 -0.20 -4.63 -2.10
C LEU A 185 -1.38 -4.98 -3.00
N LYS A 186 -2.54 -5.27 -2.41
CA LYS A 186 -3.71 -5.72 -3.19
C LYS A 186 -4.78 -4.65 -3.35
N GLU A 187 -5.08 -3.92 -2.29
CA GLU A 187 -6.22 -3.01 -2.26
C GLU A 187 -6.04 -1.99 -1.14
N LEU A 188 -6.32 -0.72 -1.42
CA LEU A 188 -6.43 0.33 -0.41
C LEU A 188 -7.83 0.92 -0.50
N LYS A 189 -8.52 1.00 0.63
CA LYS A 189 -9.82 1.66 0.69
C LYS A 189 -9.92 2.54 1.93
N GLU A 190 -10.60 3.66 1.77
CA GLU A 190 -11.10 4.44 2.90
C GLU A 190 -12.25 3.69 3.58
N GLY A 191 -12.23 3.70 4.91
CA GLY A 191 -13.23 3.03 5.71
C GLY A 191 -14.47 3.88 5.93
N ASP A 192 -15.60 3.22 6.14
CA ASP A 192 -16.91 3.81 6.39
C ASP A 192 -16.91 4.67 7.67
N GLU A 193 -16.02 4.40 8.62
CA GLU A 193 -15.79 5.25 9.81
C GLU A 193 -15.35 6.66 9.46
N SER A 194 -14.67 6.86 8.33
CA SER A 194 -14.10 8.16 7.96
C SER A 194 -15.18 9.23 7.77
N GLY A 195 -16.38 8.84 7.34
CA GLY A 195 -17.50 9.76 7.17
C GLY A 195 -18.00 10.40 8.47
N GLU A 196 -17.67 9.81 9.62
CA GLU A 196 -18.08 10.29 10.95
C GLU A 196 -16.91 10.79 11.80
N LEU A 197 -15.70 10.83 11.24
CA LEU A 197 -14.50 11.29 11.93
C LEU A 197 -14.05 12.64 11.38
N SER A 198 -14.02 13.64 12.25
CA SER A 198 -13.49 14.96 11.88
C SER A 198 -11.96 14.93 11.81
N ASN A 199 -11.40 15.58 10.78
CA ASN A 199 -9.96 15.80 10.62
C ASN A 199 -9.11 14.51 10.58
N MET A 200 -9.71 13.35 10.27
CA MET A 200 -8.99 12.11 10.01
C MET A 200 -9.78 11.16 9.12
N ASN A 201 -9.07 10.35 8.34
CA ASN A 201 -9.64 9.25 7.56
C ASN A 201 -9.08 7.93 8.07
N MET A 202 -9.92 6.91 8.17
CA MET A 202 -9.53 5.53 8.42
C MET A 202 -9.21 4.86 7.09
N LEU A 203 -8.03 4.26 6.97
CA LEU A 203 -7.62 3.52 5.78
C LEU A 203 -7.41 2.05 6.11
N TYR A 204 -7.80 1.22 5.15
CA TYR A 204 -7.64 -0.23 5.17
C TYR A 204 -6.82 -0.64 3.96
N LEU A 205 -5.64 -1.18 4.22
CA LEU A 205 -4.75 -1.72 3.19
C LEU A 205 -4.75 -3.25 3.28
N LYS A 206 -5.17 -3.92 2.21
CA LYS A 206 -5.15 -5.38 2.09
C LYS A 206 -3.87 -5.88 1.46
N LYS A 207 -3.34 -6.94 2.06
CA LYS A 207 -2.31 -7.79 1.49
C LYS A 207 -2.57 -9.24 1.87
N ASP A 208 -2.90 -10.08 0.88
CA ASP A 208 -3.20 -11.49 1.14
C ASP A 208 -4.25 -11.65 2.26
N SER A 209 -3.92 -12.40 3.31
CA SER A 209 -4.75 -12.60 4.51
C SER A 209 -4.57 -11.53 5.59
N MET A 210 -4.01 -10.37 5.24
CA MET A 210 -3.63 -9.30 6.16
C MET A 210 -4.40 -8.01 5.83
N ILE A 211 -4.86 -7.34 6.87
CA ILE A 211 -5.44 -6.00 6.82
C ILE A 211 -4.61 -5.09 7.72
N PHE A 212 -4.03 -4.05 7.12
CA PHE A 212 -3.37 -2.97 7.82
C PHE A 212 -4.39 -1.85 7.97
N ARG A 213 -4.86 -1.62 9.19
CA ARG A 213 -5.79 -0.54 9.51
C ARG A 213 -5.02 0.61 10.14
N PHE A 214 -5.06 1.78 9.52
CA PHE A 214 -4.31 2.96 9.96
C PHE A 214 -5.05 4.24 9.62
N ARG A 215 -4.54 5.39 10.07
CA ARG A 215 -5.19 6.68 9.88
C ARG A 215 -4.36 7.64 9.04
N VAL A 216 -5.04 8.51 8.31
CA VAL A 216 -4.48 9.80 7.91
C VAL A 216 -5.11 10.83 8.82
N VAL A 217 -4.30 11.50 9.64
CA VAL A 217 -4.77 12.55 10.57
C VAL A 217 -4.42 13.92 10.03
N ASP A 218 -4.93 14.97 10.68
CA ASP A 218 -4.68 16.36 10.30
C ASP A 218 -5.16 16.65 8.85
N THR A 219 -6.24 15.98 8.42
CA THR A 219 -6.79 16.06 7.05
C THR A 219 -7.40 17.43 6.72
N LEU A 220 -7.46 18.38 7.64
CA LEU A 220 -7.85 19.76 7.34
C LEU A 220 -6.65 20.71 7.28
N THR A 221 -5.46 20.26 7.67
CA THR A 221 -4.24 21.09 7.72
C THR A 221 -3.10 20.42 6.96
N LYS A 222 -2.15 19.81 7.67
CA LYS A 222 -0.99 19.10 7.12
C LYS A 222 -1.16 17.61 7.41
N PRO A 223 -1.72 16.84 6.46
CA PRO A 223 -2.08 15.47 6.73
C PRO A 223 -0.86 14.60 7.01
N LYS A 224 -1.02 13.59 7.85
CA LYS A 224 0.06 12.66 8.23
C LYS A 224 -0.47 11.24 8.34
N ILE A 225 0.31 10.28 7.86
CA ILE A 225 0.01 8.86 8.05
C ILE A 225 0.37 8.44 9.49
N LYS A 226 -0.59 7.78 10.13
CA LYS A 226 -0.49 7.13 11.44
C LYS A 226 -0.50 5.61 11.27
N LEU A 227 0.53 5.07 10.60
CA LEU A 227 0.71 3.64 10.37
C LEU A 227 1.11 2.93 11.67
N THR A 228 0.46 1.79 11.95
CA THR A 228 0.74 0.98 13.15
C THR A 228 1.52 -0.28 12.80
N CYS A 229 2.16 -0.86 13.81
CA CYS A 229 2.81 -2.16 13.72
C CYS A 229 1.86 -3.33 13.92
N PHE A 230 0.59 -3.08 14.23
CA PHE A 230 -0.40 -4.14 14.39
C PHE A 230 -1.14 -4.40 13.08
N VAL A 231 -1.26 -5.68 12.75
CA VAL A 231 -1.86 -6.17 11.52
C VAL A 231 -2.94 -7.16 11.88
N TRP A 232 -4.12 -7.01 11.29
CA TRP A 232 -5.20 -7.97 11.45
C TRP A 232 -4.96 -9.11 10.47
N TYR A 233 -4.81 -10.33 10.99
CA TYR A 233 -4.51 -11.52 10.22
C TYR A 233 -5.65 -12.53 10.31
N PHE A 234 -6.03 -13.08 9.15
CA PHE A 234 -7.14 -14.02 9.01
C PHE A 234 -6.63 -15.35 8.45
N SER A 235 -6.66 -16.41 9.27
CA SER A 235 -5.99 -17.67 8.95
C SER A 235 -6.69 -18.51 7.87
N LYS A 236 -8.00 -18.35 7.66
CA LYS A 236 -8.80 -19.26 6.83
C LYS A 236 -8.85 -18.86 5.35
N PHE A 237 -8.93 -17.57 5.04
CA PHE A 237 -9.13 -17.10 3.66
C PHE A 237 -8.27 -15.88 3.31
N LYS A 238 -7.88 -15.80 2.02
CA LYS A 238 -7.06 -14.73 1.45
C LYS A 238 -7.89 -13.61 0.76
N ASN A 239 -9.16 -13.87 0.46
CA ASN A 239 -10.04 -12.93 -0.22
C ASN A 239 -10.93 -12.21 0.80
N ILE A 240 -10.29 -11.40 1.63
CA ILE A 240 -10.97 -10.58 2.62
C ILE A 240 -11.59 -9.37 1.92
N SER A 241 -12.85 -9.09 2.25
CA SER A 241 -13.58 -7.88 1.81
C SER A 241 -13.32 -6.73 2.79
N ILE A 242 -12.66 -5.67 2.33
CA ILE A 242 -12.47 -4.46 3.14
C ILE A 242 -13.83 -3.82 3.47
N ASN A 243 -14.78 -3.79 2.53
CA ASN A 243 -16.10 -3.18 2.74
C ASN A 243 -16.82 -3.83 3.92
N LEU A 244 -16.84 -5.16 3.96
CA LEU A 244 -17.49 -5.89 5.06
C LEU A 244 -16.81 -5.58 6.40
N ILE A 245 -15.47 -5.60 6.42
CA ILE A 245 -14.72 -5.30 7.65
C ILE A 245 -15.00 -3.88 8.11
N SER A 246 -14.93 -2.91 7.21
CA SER A 246 -15.09 -1.50 7.54
C SER A 246 -16.48 -1.19 8.09
N ASP A 247 -17.53 -1.74 7.48
CA ASP A 247 -18.92 -1.61 7.92
C ASP A 247 -19.13 -2.22 9.32
N ILE A 248 -18.56 -3.41 9.56
CA ILE A 248 -18.58 -4.06 10.88
C ILE A 248 -17.85 -3.20 11.93
N VAL A 249 -16.67 -2.68 11.59
CA VAL A 249 -15.89 -1.81 12.48
C VAL A 249 -16.63 -0.50 12.72
N HIS A 250 -17.25 0.10 11.71
CA HIS A 250 -18.05 1.31 11.84
C HIS A 250 -19.19 1.09 12.85
N SER A 251 -19.98 0.04 12.66
CA SER A 251 -21.06 -0.31 13.58
C SER A 251 -20.57 -0.50 15.03
N ALA A 252 -19.45 -1.21 15.22
CA ALA A 252 -18.94 -1.51 16.55
C ALA A 252 -18.18 -0.35 17.22
N TYR A 253 -17.34 0.37 16.49
CA TYR A 253 -16.45 1.40 17.04
C TYR A 253 -17.06 2.79 17.03
N ILE A 254 -17.85 3.14 16.01
CA ILE A 254 -18.47 4.45 15.88
C ILE A 254 -19.82 4.48 16.60
N HIS A 255 -20.67 3.49 16.35
CA HIS A 255 -21.99 3.44 16.98
C HIS A 255 -22.03 2.65 18.29
N GLY A 256 -21.05 1.78 18.57
CA GLY A 256 -20.95 1.06 19.85
C GLY A 256 -22.04 0.00 20.07
N VAL A 257 -22.82 -0.35 19.04
CA VAL A 257 -24.00 -1.21 19.16
C VAL A 257 -23.65 -2.69 19.14
N GLN A 258 -24.43 -3.52 19.84
CA GLN A 258 -24.25 -4.98 19.92
C GLN A 258 -24.22 -5.65 18.54
N GLU A 259 -24.93 -5.10 17.55
CA GLU A 259 -24.93 -5.64 16.20
C GLU A 259 -23.54 -5.67 15.57
N GLY A 260 -22.70 -4.65 15.81
CA GLY A 260 -21.31 -4.64 15.32
C GLY A 260 -20.50 -5.81 15.88
N PHE A 261 -20.71 -6.17 17.15
CA PHE A 261 -20.05 -7.32 17.79
C PHE A 261 -20.59 -8.65 17.27
N ASN A 262 -21.91 -8.77 17.08
CA ASN A 262 -22.53 -9.96 16.51
C ASN A 262 -22.01 -10.21 15.08
N ARG A 263 -21.93 -9.15 14.26
CA ARG A 263 -21.42 -9.25 12.89
C ARG A 263 -19.93 -9.52 12.84
N PHE A 264 -19.15 -8.97 13.77
CA PHE A 264 -17.75 -9.38 13.93
C PHE A 264 -17.62 -10.90 14.10
N GLU A 265 -18.43 -11.51 14.95
CA GLU A 265 -18.34 -12.94 15.22
C GLU A 265 -18.86 -13.76 14.03
N ASN A 266 -20.04 -13.41 13.51
CA ASN A 266 -20.76 -14.20 12.52
C ASN A 266 -20.30 -13.96 11.08
N ASP A 267 -20.07 -12.70 10.70
CA ASP A 267 -19.78 -12.33 9.32
C ASP A 267 -18.28 -12.20 9.04
N MET A 268 -17.48 -11.92 10.07
CA MET A 268 -16.03 -11.75 9.95
C MET A 268 -15.26 -12.97 10.47
N ALA A 269 -15.37 -13.32 11.76
CA ALA A 269 -14.58 -14.38 12.36
C ALA A 269 -14.95 -15.78 11.85
N ASN A 270 -16.25 -16.12 11.80
CA ASN A 270 -16.69 -17.41 11.26
C ASN A 270 -16.39 -17.56 9.76
N ARG A 271 -16.47 -16.45 9.02
CA ARG A 271 -16.20 -16.41 7.58
C ARG A 271 -14.71 -16.52 7.28
N TYR A 272 -13.88 -15.62 7.80
CA TYR A 272 -12.46 -15.49 7.44
C TYR A 272 -11.50 -16.21 8.39
N GLY A 273 -12.02 -16.86 9.42
CA GLY A 273 -11.24 -17.37 10.54
C GLY A 273 -11.13 -16.33 11.65
N LYS A 274 -10.95 -16.80 12.89
CA LYS A 274 -10.81 -15.93 14.06
C LYS A 274 -9.65 -14.96 13.83
N PRO A 275 -9.91 -13.64 13.77
CA PRO A 275 -8.89 -12.67 13.45
C PRO A 275 -7.88 -12.57 14.59
N ALA A 276 -6.60 -12.63 14.24
CA ALA A 276 -5.52 -12.35 15.16
C ALA A 276 -5.02 -10.92 14.96
N LYS A 277 -4.73 -10.23 16.06
CA LYS A 277 -3.88 -9.05 16.05
C LYS A 277 -2.44 -9.52 16.11
N MET A 278 -1.71 -9.34 15.03
CA MET A 278 -0.31 -9.71 14.93
C MET A 278 0.57 -8.46 14.96
N ILE A 279 1.72 -8.55 15.61
CA ILE A 279 2.74 -7.51 15.52
C ILE A 279 3.63 -7.75 14.31
N MET A 280 3.87 -6.71 13.53
CA MET A 280 4.80 -6.68 12.41
C MET A 280 6.18 -6.23 12.88
N GLY A 281 7.21 -6.94 12.46
CA GLY A 281 8.59 -6.65 12.81
C GLY A 281 9.58 -7.43 11.96
N ILE A 282 10.88 -7.18 12.16
CA ILE A 282 11.97 -7.95 11.54
C ILE A 282 12.48 -8.93 12.60
N PHE A 283 11.85 -10.09 12.64
CA PHE A 283 12.15 -11.10 13.63
C PHE A 283 13.17 -12.10 13.09
N ASP A 284 14.16 -12.47 13.91
CA ASP A 284 15.02 -13.60 13.58
C ASP A 284 14.23 -14.90 13.83
N ASP A 285 14.02 -15.72 12.80
CA ASP A 285 13.21 -16.95 12.87
C ASP A 285 13.87 -18.08 13.71
N ASN A 286 15.12 -17.87 14.14
CA ASN A 286 15.91 -18.84 14.92
C ASN A 286 15.56 -18.89 16.43
N ALA A 287 14.54 -18.19 16.90
CA ALA A 287 14.19 -18.17 18.33
C ALA A 287 13.10 -19.19 18.75
N SER A 288 12.63 -20.03 17.84
CA SER A 288 11.48 -20.92 18.09
C SER A 288 11.79 -22.43 18.11
N SER A 289 13.06 -22.84 18.07
CA SER A 289 13.48 -24.25 18.18
C SER A 289 14.13 -24.65 19.51
N ALA A 290 14.13 -23.79 20.53
CA ALA A 290 14.90 -24.04 21.76
C ALA A 290 14.11 -24.54 22.99
N ASN A 291 12.80 -24.80 22.91
CA ASN A 291 12.02 -25.31 24.06
C ASN A 291 10.97 -26.37 23.67
N GLY A 292 11.33 -27.27 22.75
CA GLY A 292 10.59 -28.49 22.47
C GLY A 292 11.50 -29.69 22.69
N GLY A 293 11.83 -29.98 23.95
CA GLY A 293 12.71 -31.09 24.27
C GLY A 293 13.03 -31.17 25.76
N LYS A 294 12.14 -31.83 26.51
CA LYS A 294 12.42 -32.85 27.55
C LYS A 294 11.18 -33.05 28.41
N GLU A 295 10.30 -33.92 27.93
CA GLU A 295 9.65 -34.91 28.79
C GLU A 295 10.46 -36.21 28.66
N ASN A 296 10.43 -37.03 29.71
CA ASN A 296 11.18 -38.27 29.99
C ASN A 296 12.47 -38.07 30.81
N GLU A 297 12.31 -37.92 32.12
CA GLU A 297 12.64 -38.96 33.11
C GLU A 297 11.81 -38.74 34.39
#